data_AF-A0A6M3XNI3-F1
#
_entry.id   AF-A0A6M3XNI3-F1
#
_cell.length_a   1.000
_cell.length_b   1.000
_cell.length_c   1.000
_cell.angle_alpha   90.00
_cell.angle_beta   90.00
_cell.angle_gamma   90.00
#
_symmetry.space_group_name_H-M   'P 1'
#
loop_
_entity.id
_entity.type
_entity.pdbx_description
1 polymer ?
#
loop_
_entity_poly.entity_id
_entity_poly.type
_entity_poly.pdbx_seq_one_letter_code
_entity_poly.pdbx_strand_id
1 'polypeptide(L)'
;MKYLVETRLVDLAKVIFCDSDIRLNSKLDRFRPDIFIVDKNLIIEFDGPRHFTNSKVVLRDYKIDKYVCNNNLNIIHVPYFVQISEDIYNLL
;
A
#
# COMPACT_ATOMS: atom_id res chain seq x y z
N MET A 1 11.80 14.59 -12.54
CA MET A 1 10.86 14.29 -11.43
C MET A 1 10.61 12.80 -11.43
N LYS A 2 10.87 12.12 -10.31
CA LYS A 2 10.68 10.67 -10.19
C LYS A 2 9.47 10.42 -9.30
N TYR A 3 8.50 9.68 -9.82
CA TYR A 3 7.29 9.32 -9.10
C TYR A 3 7.46 7.94 -8.47
N LEU A 4 6.73 7.72 -7.38
CA LEU A 4 6.55 6.40 -6.80
C LEU A 4 5.52 5.66 -7.64
N VAL A 5 5.92 4.54 -8.23
CA VAL A 5 5.03 3.58 -8.90
C VAL A 5 4.97 2.32 -8.07
N GLU A 6 3.93 1.51 -8.26
CA GLU A 6 3.68 0.28 -7.48
C GLU A 6 4.93 -0.59 -7.31
N THR A 7 5.66 -0.88 -8.40
CA THR A 7 6.87 -1.71 -8.34
C THR A 7 7.95 -1.11 -7.45
N ARG A 8 8.16 0.21 -7.52
CA ARG A 8 9.12 0.92 -6.66
C ARG A 8 8.67 1.02 -5.21
N LEU A 9 7.36 1.06 -4.97
CA LEU A 9 6.82 1.02 -3.61
C LEU A 9 7.11 -0.33 -2.95
N VAL A 10 7.00 -1.44 -3.71
CA VAL A 10 7.38 -2.77 -3.23
C VAL A 10 8.86 -2.83 -2.88
N ASP A 11 9.73 -2.30 -3.74
CA ASP A 11 11.18 -2.27 -3.49
C ASP A 11 11.51 -1.41 -2.26
N LEU A 12 10.89 -0.24 -2.14
CA LEU A 12 11.04 0.63 -0.97
C LEU A 12 10.57 -0.07 0.33
N ALA A 13 9.44 -0.77 0.28
CA ALA A 13 8.93 -1.51 1.44
C ALA A 13 9.91 -2.60 1.90
N LYS A 14 10.58 -3.29 0.97
CA LYS A 14 11.62 -4.28 1.31
C LYS A 14 12.85 -3.65 1.95
N VAL A 15 13.22 -2.45 1.54
CA VAL A 15 14.35 -1.72 2.14
C VAL A 15 13.99 -1.22 3.54
N ILE A 16 12.81 -0.63 3.72
CA ILE A 16 12.37 -0.07 5.01
C ILE A 16 12.04 -1.16 6.03
N PHE A 17 11.42 -2.25 5.59
CA PHE A 17 10.95 -3.35 6.44
C PHE A 17 11.74 -4.64 6.21
N CYS A 18 13.07 -4.52 6.02
CA CYS A 18 13.95 -5.63 5.65
C CYS A 18 13.92 -6.82 6.62
N ASP A 19 13.63 -6.58 7.90
CA ASP A 19 13.57 -7.60 8.95
C ASP A 19 12.14 -8.11 9.25
N SER A 20 11.15 -7.69 8.46
CA SER A 20 9.72 -8.02 8.65
C SER A 20 9.24 -9.14 7.72
N ASP A 21 8.16 -9.83 8.09
CA ASP A 21 7.45 -10.74 7.17
C ASP A 21 6.58 -9.89 6.22
N ILE A 22 7.04 -9.77 4.97
CA ILE A 22 6.37 -9.02 3.90
C ILE A 22 5.59 -9.97 2.99
N ARG A 23 4.28 -9.80 2.91
CA ARG A 23 3.41 -10.55 2.01
C ARG A 23 2.84 -9.66 0.92
N LEU A 24 3.27 -9.91 -0.31
CA LEU A 24 2.81 -9.17 -1.49
C LEU A 24 1.57 -9.84 -2.09
N ASN A 25 0.55 -9.06 -2.44
CA ASN A 25 -0.64 -9.54 -3.15
C ASN A 25 -1.28 -10.80 -2.50
N SER A 26 -1.14 -10.94 -1.18
CA SER A 26 -1.61 -12.10 -0.44
C SER A 26 -3.06 -11.89 0.01
N LYS A 27 -3.89 -12.95 -0.03
CA LYS A 27 -5.28 -12.82 0.41
C LYS A 27 -5.33 -12.65 1.92
N LEU A 28 -5.90 -11.54 2.38
CA LEU A 28 -6.20 -11.26 3.79
C LEU A 28 -7.72 -11.28 3.97
N ASP A 29 -8.24 -12.42 4.43
CA ASP A 29 -9.67 -12.67 4.64
C ASP A 29 -10.54 -12.29 3.43
N ARG A 30 -11.12 -11.08 3.45
CA ARG A 30 -12.09 -10.58 2.46
C ARG A 30 -11.46 -9.80 1.30
N PHE A 31 -10.19 -9.44 1.39
CA PHE A 31 -9.51 -8.63 0.38
C PHE A 31 -8.07 -9.10 0.16
N ARG A 32 -7.36 -8.42 -0.74
CA ARG A 32 -5.97 -8.72 -1.10
C ARG A 32 -5.24 -7.39 -1.16
N PRO A 33 -4.45 -7.03 -0.13
CA PRO A 33 -3.64 -5.84 -0.20
C PRO A 33 -2.46 -6.00 -1.13
N ASP A 34 -1.96 -4.89 -1.66
CA ASP A 34 -0.74 -4.86 -2.46
C ASP A 34 0.47 -5.32 -1.62
N ILE A 35 0.62 -4.76 -0.41
CA ILE A 35 1.69 -5.11 0.54
C ILE A 35 1.11 -5.25 1.95
N PHE A 36 1.47 -6.34 2.63
CA PHE A 36 1.16 -6.54 4.05
C PHE A 36 2.42 -6.85 4.86
N ILE A 37 2.70 -6.03 5.87
CA ILE A 37 3.80 -6.19 6.83
C ILE A 37 3.22 -6.84 8.08
N VAL A 38 3.41 -8.16 8.21
CA VAL A 38 2.65 -9.01 9.13
C VAL A 38 2.91 -8.66 10.59
N ASP A 39 4.17 -8.52 10.97
CA ASP A 39 4.58 -8.22 12.35
C ASP A 39 4.12 -6.82 12.83
N LYS A 40 3.75 -5.93 11.89
CA LYS A 40 3.30 -4.57 12.19
C LYS A 40 1.79 -4.39 12.02
N ASN A 41 1.07 -5.43 11.61
CA ASN A 41 -0.34 -5.32 11.21
C ASN A 41 -0.58 -4.17 10.23
N LEU A 42 0.38 -3.92 9.32
CA LEU A 42 0.38 -2.76 8.43
C LEU A 42 0.15 -3.17 6.99
N ILE A 43 -0.85 -2.57 6.38
CA ILE A 43 -1.19 -2.68 4.97
C ILE A 43 -0.71 -1.42 4.25
N ILE A 44 -0.13 -1.59 3.06
CA ILE A 44 0.21 -0.49 2.17
C ILE A 44 -0.45 -0.79 0.82
N GLU A 45 -1.29 0.13 0.36
CA GLU A 45 -1.99 0.06 -0.93
C GLU A 45 -1.46 1.14 -1.88
N PHE A 46 -1.29 0.79 -3.15
CA PHE A 46 -0.96 1.75 -4.21
C PHE A 46 -2.24 2.22 -4.90
N ASP A 47 -2.62 3.46 -4.66
CA ASP A 47 -3.84 4.03 -5.21
C ASP A 47 -3.58 4.55 -6.64
N GLY A 48 -3.84 3.70 -7.63
CA GLY A 48 -3.89 4.08 -9.04
C GLY A 48 -5.04 5.04 -9.39
N PRO A 49 -5.11 5.57 -10.63
CA PRO A 49 -6.14 6.55 -11.03
C PRO A 49 -7.59 6.10 -10.80
N ARG A 50 -7.85 4.79 -10.86
CA ARG A 50 -9.18 4.21 -10.64
C ARG A 50 -9.69 4.39 -9.21
N HIS A 51 -8.80 4.49 -8.23
CA HIS A 51 -9.15 4.72 -6.82
C HIS A 51 -9.76 6.11 -6.61
N PHE A 52 -9.57 7.04 -7.57
CA PHE A 52 -10.12 8.40 -7.51
C PHE A 52 -11.24 8.65 -8.52
N THR A 53 -11.30 7.86 -9.60
CA THR A 53 -12.19 8.13 -10.74
C THR A 53 -13.33 7.12 -10.89
N ASN A 54 -13.23 5.94 -10.25
CA ASN A 54 -14.24 4.90 -10.36
C ASN A 54 -15.01 4.75 -9.04
N SER A 55 -16.28 5.15 -9.04
CA SER A 55 -17.14 5.12 -7.85
C SER A 55 -17.29 3.73 -7.22
N LYS A 56 -17.27 2.65 -8.02
CA LYS A 56 -17.33 1.28 -7.48
C LYS A 56 -16.07 0.91 -6.72
N VAL A 57 -14.92 1.39 -7.18
CA VAL A 57 -13.62 1.18 -6.52
C VAL A 57 -13.58 1.98 -5.22
N VAL A 58 -13.92 3.27 -5.27
CA VAL A 58 -14.02 4.14 -4.08
C VAL A 58 -14.91 3.53 -2.99
N LEU A 59 -16.10 3.03 -3.35
CA LEU A 59 -17.02 2.41 -2.39
C LEU A 59 -16.50 1.10 -1.83
N ARG A 60 -15.71 0.33 -2.60
CA ARG A 60 -15.08 -0.90 -2.13
C ARG A 60 -13.97 -0.56 -1.13
N ASP A 61 -13.13 0.40 -1.45
CA ASP A 61 -11.98 0.78 -0.62
C ASP A 61 -12.47 1.32 0.75
N TYR A 62 -13.52 2.14 0.77
CA TYR A 62 -14.16 2.57 2.02
C TYR A 62 -14.63 1.39 2.92
N LYS A 63 -15.10 0.29 2.32
CA LYS A 63 -15.48 -0.91 3.08
C LYS A 63 -14.27 -1.65 3.63
N ILE A 64 -13.17 -1.66 2.87
CA ILE A 64 -11.89 -2.23 3.30
C ILE A 64 -11.34 -1.40 4.46
N ASP A 65 -11.29 -0.07 4.35
CA ASP A 65 -10.82 0.82 5.42
C ASP A 65 -11.59 0.60 6.72
N LYS A 66 -12.91 0.49 6.62
CA LYS A 66 -13.75 0.17 7.77
C LYS A 66 -13.44 -1.21 8.36
N TYR A 67 -13.19 -2.22 7.53
CA TYR A 67 -12.76 -3.53 8.01
C TYR A 67 -11.41 -3.44 8.72
N VAL A 68 -10.43 -2.77 8.12
CA VAL A 68 -9.08 -2.58 8.69
C VAL A 68 -9.17 -1.92 10.06
N CYS A 69 -9.88 -0.80 10.15
CA CYS A 69 -10.09 -0.06 11.40
C CYS A 69 -10.73 -0.93 12.49
N ASN A 70 -11.70 -1.78 12.14
CA ASN A 70 -12.38 -2.65 13.10
C ASN A 70 -11.56 -3.87 13.54
N ASN A 71 -10.47 -4.21 12.86
CA ASN A 71 -9.69 -5.43 13.11
C ASN A 71 -8.26 -5.14 13.62
N ASN A 72 -8.00 -3.97 14.20
CA ASN A 72 -6.68 -3.55 14.69
C ASN A 72 -5.56 -3.66 13.62
N LEU A 73 -5.92 -3.45 12.36
CA LEU A 73 -4.97 -3.30 11.26
C LEU A 73 -4.74 -1.82 11.01
N ASN A 74 -3.59 -1.49 10.43
CA ASN A 74 -3.27 -0.16 9.92
C ASN A 74 -3.24 -0.21 8.40
N ILE A 75 -3.70 0.84 7.72
CA ILE A 75 -3.63 0.97 6.26
C ILE A 75 -3.04 2.31 5.87
N ILE A 76 -2.11 2.29 4.91
CA ILE A 76 -1.54 3.48 4.28
C ILE A 76 -1.83 3.39 2.79
N HIS A 77 -2.51 4.41 2.28
CA HIS A 77 -2.74 4.60 0.85
C HIS A 77 -1.66 5.49 0.27
N VAL A 78 -1.01 5.02 -0.80
CA VAL A 78 0.04 5.74 -1.52
C VAL A 78 -0.49 6.12 -2.90
N PRO A 79 -0.88 7.39 -3.12
CA PRO A 79 -1.39 7.83 -4.41
C PRO A 79 -0.35 7.74 -5.54
N TYR A 80 -0.78 7.36 -6.74
CA TYR A 80 0.09 7.20 -7.92
C TYR A 80 0.85 8.46 -8.38
N PHE A 81 0.45 9.63 -7.88
CA PHE A 81 1.04 10.92 -8.20
C PHE A 81 1.99 11.43 -7.11
N VAL A 82 2.33 10.61 -6.10
CA VAL A 82 3.33 10.98 -5.09
C VAL A 82 4.71 11.07 -5.73
N GLN A 83 5.30 12.27 -5.65
CA GLN A 83 6.69 12.51 -6.01
C GLN A 83 7.60 12.10 -4.84
N ILE A 84 8.70 11.42 -5.16
CA ILE A 84 9.74 11.07 -4.18
C ILE A 84 10.93 12.04 -4.26
N SER A 85 11.58 12.27 -3.12
CA SER A 85 12.83 13.03 -3.05
C SER A 85 14.00 12.21 -3.62
N GLU A 86 15.11 12.88 -3.92
CA GLU A 86 16.30 12.21 -4.44
C GLU A 86 16.88 11.22 -3.42
N ASP A 87 16.86 11.56 -2.13
CA ASP A 87 17.35 10.69 -1.06
C ASP A 87 16.59 9.35 -1.01
N ILE A 88 15.26 9.40 -1.14
CA ILE A 88 14.43 8.19 -1.20
C ILE A 88 14.67 7.42 -2.49
N TYR A 89 14.85 8.13 -3.61
CA TYR A 89 15.16 7.48 -4.88
C TYR A 89 16.48 6.71 -4.83
N ASN A 90 17.50 7.24 -4.15
CA ASN A 90 18.82 6.60 -4.06
C ASN A 90 18.82 5.32 -3.20
N LEU A 91 17.72 4.99 -2.53
CA LEU A 91 17.53 3.73 -1.82
C LEU A 91 17.01 2.60 -2.73
N LEU A 92 16.60 2.92 -3.95
CA LEU A 92 16.01 2.00 -4.95
C LEU A 92 17.04 1.63 -6.02
#